data_AF-Q9P9J1-F1
#
_entry.id   AF-Q9P9J1-F1
#
_cell.length_a   1.000
_cell.length_b   1.000
_cell.length_c   1.000
_cell.angle_alpha   90.00
_cell.angle_beta   90.00
_cell.angle_gamma   90.00
#
_symmetry.space_group_name_H-M   'P 1'
#
loop_
_entity.id
_entity.type
_entity.pdbx_description
1 polymer ?
#
loop_
_entity_poly.entity_id
_entity_poly.type
_entity_poly.pdbx_seq_one_letter_code
_entity_poly.pdbx_strand_id
1 'polypeptide(L)'
;MDKEFIAVSPGDRVVDVSLKMEKTRKFTTPVVDDEGKLVGWVTSFDVMRGLRDGVELVSDVMQPPERIVHVNENDPARLAVLETAHHKLVSVPVLDDEGRVVGVVRSFDIVETLSQLYEIKVYKIFEAMNSELKGVSWDELMEAAAIITRRRTGKRIH
;
A
#
# COMPACT_ATOMS: atom_id res chain seq x y z
N MET A 1 -5.00 1.35 -1.06
CA MET A 1 -4.99 0.12 -0.27
C MET A 1 -6.00 -0.86 -0.85
N ASP A 2 -5.74 -2.16 -0.70
CA ASP A 2 -6.67 -3.23 -1.00
C ASP A 2 -7.67 -3.37 0.16
N LYS A 3 -8.96 -3.18 -0.13
CA LYS A 3 -10.07 -3.35 0.83
C LYS A 3 -10.70 -4.74 0.77
N GLU A 4 -10.38 -5.54 -0.25
CA GLU A 4 -10.82 -6.93 -0.41
C GLU A 4 -9.75 -7.91 0.09
N PHE A 5 -9.10 -7.55 1.20
CA PHE A 5 -8.11 -8.41 1.83
C PHE A 5 -8.80 -9.57 2.55
N ILE A 6 -8.09 -10.69 2.67
CA ILE A 6 -8.51 -11.77 3.55
C ILE A 6 -8.03 -11.45 4.96
N ALA A 7 -8.87 -11.70 5.96
CA ALA A 7 -8.48 -11.75 7.37
C ALA A 7 -8.74 -13.16 7.92
N VAL A 8 -8.02 -13.54 8.97
CA VAL A 8 -8.16 -14.84 9.65
C VAL A 8 -8.22 -14.62 11.17
N SER A 9 -8.70 -15.60 11.92
CA SER A 9 -8.76 -15.58 13.39
C SER A 9 -7.58 -16.35 14.00
N PRO A 10 -7.14 -16.03 15.24
CA PRO A 10 -6.14 -16.84 15.94
C PRO A 10 -6.55 -18.31 16.10
N GLY A 11 -7.87 -18.59 16.17
CA GLY A 11 -8.42 -19.92 16.28
C GLY A 11 -8.59 -20.67 14.95
N ASP A 12 -8.31 -20.03 13.81
CA ASP A 12 -8.36 -20.70 12.50
C ASP A 12 -7.28 -21.78 12.42
N ARG A 13 -7.56 -22.83 11.65
CA ARG A 13 -6.57 -23.89 11.40
C ARG A 13 -5.57 -23.46 10.34
N VAL A 14 -4.30 -23.80 10.54
CA VAL A 14 -3.22 -23.50 9.60
C VAL A 14 -3.50 -24.06 8.20
N VAL A 15 -4.09 -25.26 8.11
CA VAL A 15 -4.49 -25.88 6.83
C VAL A 15 -5.55 -25.06 6.11
N ASP A 16 -6.56 -24.57 6.83
CA ASP A 16 -7.65 -23.79 6.23
C ASP A 16 -7.15 -22.43 5.73
N VAL A 17 -6.26 -21.79 6.50
CA VAL A 17 -5.58 -20.56 6.09
C VAL A 17 -4.71 -20.80 4.86
N SER A 18 -3.99 -21.92 4.79
CA SER A 18 -3.20 -22.30 3.61
C SER A 18 -4.05 -22.36 2.33
N LEU A 19 -5.17 -23.07 2.38
CA LEU A 19 -6.11 -23.19 1.27
C LEU A 19 -6.72 -21.84 0.88
N LYS A 20 -7.06 -21.00 1.86
CA LYS A 20 -7.60 -19.64 1.64
C LYS A 20 -6.58 -18.74 0.94
N MET A 21 -5.32 -18.77 1.40
CA MET A 21 -4.22 -17.99 0.82
C MET A 21 -3.90 -18.43 -0.61
N GLU A 22 -3.89 -19.74 -0.88
CA GLU A 22 -3.71 -20.30 -2.22
C GLU A 22 -4.82 -19.81 -3.17
N LYS A 23 -6.09 -20.01 -2.77
CA LYS A 23 -7.26 -19.66 -3.59
C LYS A 23 -7.30 -18.16 -3.93
N THR A 24 -6.92 -17.31 -2.99
CA THR A 24 -6.95 -15.85 -3.16
C THR A 24 -5.64 -15.27 -3.69
N ARG A 25 -4.61 -16.11 -3.88
CA ARG A 25 -3.25 -15.71 -4.30
C ARG A 25 -2.67 -14.61 -3.41
N LYS A 26 -2.93 -14.68 -2.11
CA LYS A 26 -2.38 -13.76 -1.10
C LYS A 26 -1.26 -14.45 -0.35
N PHE A 27 -0.13 -13.76 -0.22
CA PHE A 27 1.07 -14.30 0.44
C PHE A 27 1.15 -13.95 1.93
N THR A 28 0.29 -13.05 2.38
CA THR A 28 0.23 -12.55 3.74
C THR A 28 -1.23 -12.25 4.10
N THR A 29 -1.57 -12.33 5.38
CA THR A 29 -2.90 -11.99 5.91
C THR A 29 -2.80 -11.46 7.34
N PRO A 30 -3.59 -10.43 7.70
CA PRO A 30 -3.81 -10.08 9.10
C PRO A 30 -4.55 -11.20 9.83
N VAL A 31 -4.20 -11.36 11.10
CA VAL A 31 -4.97 -12.11 12.08
C VAL A 31 -5.71 -11.08 12.94
N VAL A 32 -7.04 -11.22 13.05
CA VAL A 32 -7.91 -10.29 13.74
C VAL A 32 -8.76 -10.97 14.80
N ASP A 33 -9.14 -10.22 15.84
CA ASP A 33 -10.16 -10.66 16.81
C ASP A 33 -11.59 -10.47 16.27
N ASP A 34 -12.58 -10.76 17.13
CA ASP A 34 -14.01 -10.66 16.79
C ASP A 34 -14.45 -9.20 16.53
N GLU A 35 -13.70 -8.20 17.00
CA GLU A 35 -13.94 -6.78 16.75
C GLU A 35 -13.21 -6.26 15.49
N GLY A 36 -12.42 -7.12 14.83
CA GLY A 36 -11.62 -6.78 13.66
C GLY A 36 -10.28 -6.11 14.00
N LYS A 37 -9.87 -6.09 15.27
CA LYS A 37 -8.58 -5.51 15.70
C LYS A 37 -7.43 -6.42 15.33
N LEU A 38 -6.31 -5.83 14.95
CA LEU A 38 -5.10 -6.56 14.58
C LEU A 38 -4.50 -7.24 15.82
N VAL A 39 -4.51 -8.58 15.84
CA VAL A 39 -3.92 -9.40 16.91
C VAL A 39 -2.77 -10.27 16.43
N GLY A 40 -2.49 -10.29 15.13
CA GLY A 40 -1.35 -11.00 14.58
C GLY A 40 -1.19 -10.81 13.08
N TRP A 41 -0.12 -11.37 12.53
CA TRP A 41 0.15 -11.40 11.10
C TRP A 41 0.71 -12.74 10.68
N VAL A 42 0.24 -13.25 9.55
CA VAL A 42 0.69 -14.54 9.02
C VAL A 42 1.21 -14.35 7.60
N THR A 43 2.38 -14.92 7.34
CA THR A 43 2.93 -15.06 5.99
C THR A 43 2.80 -16.49 5.49
N SER A 44 2.91 -16.69 4.18
CA SER A 44 2.97 -18.04 3.59
C SER A 44 4.13 -18.87 4.14
N PHE A 45 5.22 -18.22 4.60
CA PHE A 45 6.33 -18.90 5.25
C PHE A 45 5.97 -19.40 6.66
N ASP A 46 5.19 -18.61 7.42
CA ASP A 46 4.68 -19.03 8.74
C ASP A 46 3.72 -20.21 8.61
N VAL A 47 2.82 -20.16 7.61
CA VAL A 47 1.92 -21.28 7.27
C VAL A 47 2.71 -22.52 6.85
N MET A 48 3.69 -22.37 5.95
CA MET A 48 4.54 -23.49 5.51
C MET A 48 5.25 -24.15 6.71
N ARG A 49 5.84 -23.34 7.60
CA ARG A 49 6.47 -23.82 8.83
C ARG A 49 5.46 -24.57 9.71
N GLY A 50 4.29 -23.97 9.94
CA GLY A 50 3.23 -24.58 10.74
C GLY A 50 2.81 -25.95 10.21
N LEU A 51 2.57 -26.06 8.90
CA LEU A 51 2.21 -27.33 8.25
C LEU A 51 3.31 -28.38 8.39
N ARG A 52 4.57 -28.00 8.19
CA ARG A 52 5.71 -28.92 8.34
C ARG A 52 5.85 -29.42 9.78
N ASP A 53 5.66 -28.52 10.74
CA ASP A 53 5.89 -28.80 12.16
C ASP A 53 4.63 -29.41 12.84
N GLY A 54 3.54 -29.61 12.09
CA GLY A 54 2.30 -30.21 12.60
C GLY A 54 1.49 -29.30 13.52
N VAL A 55 1.64 -27.98 13.37
CA VAL A 55 0.90 -26.98 14.14
C VAL A 55 -0.51 -26.84 13.59
N GLU A 56 -1.50 -26.95 14.48
CA GLU A 56 -2.91 -26.90 14.09
C GLU A 56 -3.45 -25.46 14.00
N LEU A 57 -3.11 -24.58 14.94
CA LEU A 57 -3.75 -23.26 15.08
C LEU A 57 -2.87 -22.11 14.58
N VAL A 58 -3.52 -21.08 14.04
CA VAL A 58 -2.88 -19.85 13.57
C VAL A 58 -2.16 -19.10 14.69
N SER A 59 -2.73 -19.08 15.90
CA SER A 59 -2.14 -18.44 17.08
C SER A 59 -0.70 -18.88 17.36
N ASP A 60 -0.35 -20.12 17.00
CA ASP A 60 0.94 -20.73 17.30
C ASP A 60 2.00 -20.47 16.22
N VAL A 61 1.60 -19.94 15.06
CA VAL A 61 2.50 -19.62 13.93
C VAL A 61 2.55 -18.13 13.58
N MET A 62 1.55 -17.35 14.01
CA MET A 62 1.45 -15.93 13.70
C MET A 62 2.55 -15.10 14.35
N GLN A 63 2.90 -13.98 13.73
CA GLN A 63 3.69 -12.94 14.34
C GLN A 63 2.79 -12.14 15.30
N PRO A 64 3.24 -11.84 16.53
CA PRO A 64 2.46 -11.09 17.51
C PRO A 64 2.37 -9.61 17.11
N PRO A 65 1.35 -8.87 17.58
CA PRO A 65 0.99 -7.56 17.06
C PRO A 65 2.08 -6.51 17.25
N GLU A 66 2.88 -6.60 18.31
CA GLU A 66 3.97 -5.66 18.62
C GLU A 66 5.13 -5.72 17.61
N ARG A 67 5.18 -6.77 16.78
CA ARG A 67 6.19 -6.96 15.73
C ARG A 67 5.68 -6.58 14.34
N ILE A 68 4.42 -6.16 14.22
CA ILE A 68 3.80 -5.84 12.94
C ILE A 68 3.97 -4.35 12.64
N VAL A 69 4.75 -4.07 11.60
CA VAL A 69 4.80 -2.74 10.99
C VAL A 69 3.47 -2.49 10.27
N HIS A 70 2.82 -1.39 10.61
CA HIS A 70 1.51 -0.99 10.08
C HIS A 70 1.48 0.51 9.78
N VAL A 71 0.45 0.95 9.07
CA VAL A 71 0.15 2.39 8.84
C VAL A 71 -1.29 2.67 9.23
N ASN A 72 -1.62 3.92 9.55
CA ASN A 72 -3.00 4.36 9.78
C ASN A 72 -3.66 4.76 8.46
N GLU A 73 -5.00 4.67 8.36
CA GLU A 73 -5.74 5.04 7.15
C GLU A 73 -5.64 6.52 6.76
N ASN A 74 -5.37 7.38 7.75
CA ASN A 74 -5.19 8.81 7.56
C ASN A 74 -3.73 9.20 7.30
N ASP A 75 -2.80 8.24 7.31
CA ASP A 75 -1.39 8.51 7.05
C ASP A 75 -1.13 8.89 5.58
N PRO A 76 -0.14 9.76 5.31
CA PRO A 76 0.32 10.00 3.96
C PRO A 76 0.79 8.69 3.30
N ALA A 77 0.35 8.45 2.06
CA ALA A 77 0.70 7.23 1.31
C ALA A 77 2.22 6.95 1.23
N ARG A 78 3.05 8.01 1.31
CA ARG A 78 4.51 7.90 1.37
C ARG A 78 5.00 7.03 2.54
N LEU A 79 4.31 7.02 3.68
CA LEU A 79 4.70 6.20 4.82
C LEU A 79 4.62 4.71 4.48
N ALA A 80 3.55 4.26 3.82
CA ALA A 80 3.45 2.87 3.37
C ALA A 80 4.61 2.48 2.42
N VAL A 81 5.06 3.40 1.56
CA VAL A 81 6.23 3.19 0.69
C VAL A 81 7.52 3.04 1.49
N LEU A 82 7.73 3.92 2.47
CA LEU A 82 8.93 3.88 3.32
C LEU A 82 8.95 2.61 4.15
N GLU A 83 7.85 2.28 4.83
CA GLU A 83 7.77 1.12 5.71
C GLU A 83 7.98 -0.20 4.94
N THR A 84 7.33 -0.35 3.79
CA THR A 84 7.53 -1.55 2.95
C THR A 84 8.96 -1.68 2.44
N ALA A 85 9.59 -0.57 2.03
CA ALA A 85 10.96 -0.58 1.52
C ALA A 85 12.01 -0.82 2.62
N HIS A 86 11.94 -0.12 3.74
CA HIS A 86 12.90 -0.21 4.84
C HIS A 86 12.89 -1.59 5.49
N HIS A 87 11.69 -2.13 5.72
CA HIS A 87 11.51 -3.41 6.39
C HIS A 87 11.44 -4.60 5.42
N LYS A 88 11.57 -4.35 4.10
CA LYS A 88 11.51 -5.37 3.03
C LYS A 88 10.23 -6.21 3.09
N LEU A 89 9.11 -5.55 3.33
CA LEU A 89 7.81 -6.20 3.53
C LEU A 89 7.11 -6.42 2.19
N VAL A 90 6.38 -7.53 2.10
CA VAL A 90 5.49 -7.81 0.96
C VAL A 90 4.25 -6.92 1.02
N SER A 91 3.78 -6.65 2.24
CA SER A 91 2.62 -5.80 2.50
C SER A 91 2.60 -5.33 3.95
N VAL A 92 1.82 -4.28 4.21
CA VAL A 92 1.54 -3.74 5.54
C VAL A 92 0.02 -3.62 5.75
N PRO A 93 -0.51 -3.94 6.94
CA PRO A 93 -1.90 -3.62 7.28
C PRO A 93 -2.08 -2.11 7.40
N VAL A 94 -3.29 -1.67 7.06
CA VAL A 94 -3.80 -0.32 7.29
C VAL A 94 -4.83 -0.40 8.41
N LEU A 95 -4.60 0.38 9.47
CA LEU A 95 -5.46 0.40 10.66
C LEU A 95 -6.26 1.70 10.74
N ASP A 96 -7.45 1.64 11.33
CA ASP A 96 -8.15 2.83 11.80
C ASP A 96 -7.67 3.27 13.19
N ASP A 97 -8.24 4.35 13.72
CA ASP A 97 -7.88 4.92 15.02
C ASP A 97 -8.26 4.00 16.19
N GLU A 98 -9.16 3.02 15.98
CA GLU A 98 -9.51 1.99 16.96
C GLU A 98 -8.65 0.72 16.86
N GLY A 99 -7.69 0.69 15.94
CA GLY A 99 -6.78 -0.44 15.73
C GLY A 99 -7.37 -1.59 14.91
N ARG A 100 -8.51 -1.38 14.24
CA ARG A 100 -9.12 -2.36 13.34
C ARG A 100 -8.45 -2.34 11.99
N VAL A 101 -8.33 -3.50 11.36
CA VAL A 101 -7.76 -3.60 10.02
C VAL A 101 -8.80 -3.14 8.99
N VAL A 102 -8.54 -2.03 8.31
CA VAL A 102 -9.43 -1.47 7.27
C VAL A 102 -8.91 -1.67 5.85
N GLY A 103 -7.67 -2.17 5.72
CA GLY A 103 -7.07 -2.47 4.43
C GLY A 103 -5.68 -3.11 4.54
N VAL A 104 -5.13 -3.46 3.38
CA VAL A 104 -3.73 -3.87 3.25
C VAL A 104 -3.10 -3.10 2.09
N VAL A 105 -1.86 -2.64 2.24
CA VAL A 105 -1.06 -2.09 1.13
C VAL A 105 0.05 -3.08 0.81
N ARG A 106 0.07 -3.57 -0.43
CA ARG A 106 1.13 -4.45 -0.94
C ARG A 106 2.15 -3.64 -1.71
N SER A 107 3.39 -4.12 -1.74
CA SER A 107 4.45 -3.53 -2.56
C SER A 107 4.09 -3.52 -4.05
N PHE A 108 3.27 -4.49 -4.51
CA PHE A 108 2.71 -4.48 -5.86
C PHE A 108 1.72 -3.34 -6.10
N ASP A 109 0.85 -3.02 -5.13
CA ASP A 109 -0.11 -1.92 -5.24
C ASP A 109 0.62 -0.56 -5.39
N ILE A 110 1.75 -0.41 -4.68
CA ILE A 110 2.62 0.76 -4.79
C ILE A 110 3.20 0.87 -6.20
N VAL A 111 3.76 -0.22 -6.73
CA VAL A 111 4.33 -0.25 -8.09
C VAL A 111 3.27 0.05 -9.15
N GLU A 112 2.10 -0.56 -9.04
CA GLU A 112 0.97 -0.31 -9.95
C GLU A 112 0.54 1.16 -9.90
N THR A 113 0.40 1.74 -8.71
CA THR A 113 0.04 3.16 -8.53
C THR A 113 1.10 4.08 -9.14
N LEU A 114 2.39 3.81 -8.88
CA LEU A 114 3.48 4.60 -9.46
C LEU A 114 3.56 4.45 -10.98
N SER A 115 3.25 3.26 -11.51
CA SER A 115 3.19 3.01 -12.96
C SER A 115 2.16 3.93 -13.63
N GLN A 116 1.00 4.11 -13.02
CA GLN A 116 -0.04 5.01 -13.53
C GLN A 116 0.40 6.48 -13.54
N LEU A 117 1.30 6.89 -12.62
CA LEU A 117 1.85 8.25 -12.62
C LEU A 117 2.76 8.51 -13.84
N TYR A 118 3.47 7.50 -14.34
CA TYR A 118 4.28 7.63 -15.56
C TYR A 118 3.44 7.86 -16.82
N GLU A 119 2.17 7.45 -16.80
CA GLU A 119 1.25 7.64 -17.92
C GLU A 119 0.53 9.01 -17.86
N ILE A 120 0.76 9.81 -16.82
CA ILE A 120 0.15 11.14 -16.70
C ILE A 120 0.72 12.05 -17.79
N LYS A 121 -0.15 12.46 -18.71
CA LYS A 121 0.17 13.49 -19.70
C LYS A 121 0.61 14.77 -18.99
N VAL A 122 1.75 15.32 -19.41
CA VAL A 122 2.32 16.57 -18.87
C VAL A 122 1.28 17.70 -18.79
N TYR A 123 0.37 17.80 -19.77
CA TYR A 123 -0.74 18.78 -19.75
C TYR A 123 -1.58 18.73 -18.46
N LYS A 124 -1.89 17.55 -17.92
CA LYS A 124 -2.64 17.41 -16.66
C LYS A 124 -1.87 17.97 -15.45
N ILE A 125 -0.53 17.88 -15.48
CA ILE A 125 0.33 18.47 -14.45
C ILE A 125 0.23 20.00 -14.53
N PHE A 126 0.24 20.57 -15.73
CA PHE A 126 0.04 22.01 -15.92
C PHE A 126 -1.36 22.47 -15.53
N GLU A 127 -2.41 21.69 -15.81
CA GLU A 127 -3.78 22.00 -15.34
C GLU A 127 -3.86 22.06 -13.83
N ALA A 128 -3.33 21.02 -13.14
CA ALA A 128 -3.31 20.98 -11.68
C ALA A 128 -2.46 22.11 -11.08
N MET A 129 -1.35 22.48 -11.72
CA MET A 129 -0.55 23.63 -11.29
C MET A 129 -1.32 24.94 -11.46
N ASN A 130 -2.06 25.11 -12.57
CA ASN A 130 -2.84 26.32 -12.83
C ASN A 130 -3.99 26.50 -11.83
N SER A 131 -4.62 25.41 -11.37
CA SER A 131 -5.69 25.51 -10.35
C SER A 131 -5.20 26.01 -9.00
N GLU A 132 -3.92 25.75 -8.66
CA GLU A 132 -3.30 26.22 -7.43
C GLU A 132 -2.73 27.66 -7.55
N LEU A 133 -2.35 28.08 -8.76
CA LEU A 133 -1.84 29.43 -9.03
C LEU A 133 -2.98 30.45 -9.16
N LYS A 134 -3.50 30.89 -8.01
CA LYS A 134 -4.55 31.93 -7.97
C LYS A 134 -4.13 33.19 -8.71
N GLY A 135 -4.96 33.63 -9.68
CA GLY A 135 -4.76 34.87 -10.43
C GLY A 135 -3.85 34.75 -11.65
N VAL A 136 -3.44 33.53 -12.03
CA VAL A 136 -2.72 33.26 -13.27
C VAL A 136 -3.64 32.55 -14.24
N SER A 137 -3.77 33.09 -15.45
CA SER A 137 -4.50 32.44 -16.54
C SER A 137 -3.67 31.33 -17.18
N TRP A 138 -4.36 30.43 -17.89
CA TRP A 138 -3.69 29.36 -18.65
C TRP A 138 -2.66 29.91 -19.65
N ASP A 139 -3.02 30.98 -20.36
CA ASP A 139 -2.14 31.57 -21.38
C ASP A 139 -0.88 32.19 -20.75
N GLU A 140 -1.02 32.90 -19.63
CA GLU A 140 0.12 33.45 -18.88
C GLU A 140 1.05 32.34 -18.37
N LEU A 141 0.49 31.21 -17.93
CA LEU A 141 1.27 30.04 -17.52
C LEU A 141 2.04 29.43 -18.69
N MET A 142 1.41 29.31 -19.86
CA MET A 142 2.05 28.80 -21.07
C MET A 142 3.13 29.75 -21.60
N GLU A 143 2.90 31.06 -21.57
CA GLU A 143 3.89 32.07 -21.92
C GLU A 143 5.13 31.98 -21.03
N ALA A 144 4.92 31.89 -19.70
CA ALA A 144 6.01 31.72 -18.75
C ALA A 144 6.80 30.42 -19.03
N ALA A 145 6.11 29.31 -19.29
CA ALA A 145 6.74 28.03 -19.64
C ALA A 145 7.58 28.11 -20.93
N ALA A 146 7.09 28.82 -21.96
CA ALA A 146 7.82 29.05 -23.20
C ALA A 146 9.09 29.89 -22.97
N ILE A 147 9.02 30.95 -22.15
CA ILE A 147 10.17 31.77 -21.78
C ILE A 147 11.24 30.94 -21.06
N ILE A 148 10.85 30.14 -20.07
CA ILE A 148 11.78 29.28 -19.32
C ILE A 148 12.43 28.24 -20.24
N THR A 149 11.66 27.62 -21.13
CA THR A 149 12.21 26.62 -22.05
C THR A 149 13.19 27.22 -23.04
N ARG A 150 12.91 28.43 -23.56
CA ARG A 150 13.85 29.17 -24.41
C ARG A 150 15.14 29.52 -23.66
N ARG A 151 15.05 29.96 -22.40
CA ARG A 151 16.23 30.25 -21.56
C ARG A 151 17.06 29.00 -21.30
N ARG A 152 16.43 27.84 -21.10
CA ARG A 152 17.11 26.56 -20.81
C ARG A 152 17.72 25.91 -22.04
N THR A 153 17.05 25.97 -23.19
CA THR A 153 17.42 25.17 -24.38
C THR A 153 17.98 26.01 -25.53
N GLY A 154 17.82 27.34 -25.49
CA GLY A 154 18.15 28.24 -26.60
C GLY A 154 17.20 28.17 -27.80
N LYS A 155 16.25 27.22 -27.81
CA LYS A 155 15.29 27.04 -28.92
C LYS A 155 14.00 27.81 -28.65
N ARG A 156 13.44 28.43 -29.69
CA ARG A 156 12.12 29.08 -29.64
C ARG A 156 11.05 28.00 -29.80
N ILE A 157 10.07 27.98 -28.92
CA ILE A 157 8.87 27.15 -29.07
C ILE A 157 7.85 27.99 -29.84
N HIS A 158 7.28 27.42 -30.89
CA HIS A 158 6.23 28.02 -31.71
C HIS A 158 4.87 27.48 -31.30
#